data_AF-A0A7W2R5K9-F1
#
_entry.id   AF-A0A7W2R5K9-F1
#
_cell.length_a   1.000
_cell.length_b   1.000
_cell.length_c   1.000
_cell.angle_alpha   90.00
_cell.angle_beta   90.00
_cell.angle_gamma   90.00
#
_symmetry.space_group_name_H-M   'P 1'
#
loop_
_entity.id
_entity.type
_entity.pdbx_description
1 polymer ?
#
loop_
_entity_poly.entity_id
_entity_poly.type
_entity_poly.pdbx_seq_one_letter_code
_entity_poly.pdbx_strand_id
1 'polypeptide(L)' 'MNTQIKSIIKSGLFSGIVYAGLMAGFDYSDGQDFKIWKFILYASFFGTFMALMTRYNLKKQADKEKNKTE' A
#
# COMPACT_ATOMS: atom_id res chain seq x y z
N MET A 1 13.71 11.53 6.59
CA MET A 1 12.87 10.45 5.99
C MET A 1 13.37 10.22 4.57
N ASN A 2 13.80 9.00 4.23
CA ASN A 2 14.40 8.69 2.92
C ASN A 2 13.41 9.00 1.77
N THR A 3 13.87 9.64 0.68
CA THR A 3 13.03 10.10 -0.45
C THR A 3 12.21 8.95 -1.06
N GLN A 4 12.76 7.74 -1.05
CA GLN A 4 12.06 6.53 -1.51
C GLN A 4 10.83 6.21 -0.66
N ILE A 5 10.93 6.34 0.66
CA ILE A 5 9.81 6.07 1.59
C ILE A 5 8.69 7.10 1.38
N LYS A 6 9.02 8.38 1.13
CA LYS A 6 8.03 9.40 0.77
C LYS A 6 7.28 9.06 -0.52
N SER A 7 7.99 8.52 -1.52
CA SER A 7 7.37 8.13 -2.81
C SER A 7 6.46 6.91 -2.65
N ILE A 8 6.86 5.93 -1.85
CA ILE A 8 6.05 4.74 -1.52
C ILE A 8 4.76 5.15 -0.78
N ILE A 9 4.86 6.07 0.19
CA ILE A 9 3.68 6.55 0.92
C ILE A 9 2.75 7.35 -0.01
N LYS A 10 3.29 8.23 -0.87
CA LYS A 10 2.48 8.99 -1.83
C LYS A 10 1.78 8.09 -2.84
N SER A 11 2.47 7.10 -3.39
CA SER A 11 1.88 6.15 -4.34
C SER A 11 0.86 5.23 -3.67
N GLY A 12 1.10 4.78 -2.45
CA GLY A 12 0.12 4.05 -1.63
C GLY A 12 -1.13 4.88 -1.33
N LEU A 13 -0.97 6.16 -0.97
CA LEU A 13 -2.09 7.06 -0.70
C LEU A 13 -2.91 7.34 -1.97
N PHE A 14 -2.26 7.61 -3.09
CA PHE A 14 -2.92 7.87 -4.37
C PHE A 14 -3.70 6.64 -4.87
N SER A 15 -3.07 5.46 -4.82
CA SER A 15 -3.74 4.20 -5.20
C SER A 15 -4.92 3.87 -4.29
N GLY A 16 -4.81 4.13 -2.98
CA GLY A 16 -5.92 3.98 -2.04
C GLY A 16 -7.12 4.89 -2.36
N ILE A 17 -6.87 6.15 -2.74
CA ILE A 17 -7.92 7.10 -3.14
C ILE A 17 -8.61 6.63 -4.43
N VAL A 18 -7.84 6.20 -5.44
CA VAL A 18 -8.40 5.70 -6.70
C VAL A 18 -9.24 4.44 -6.47
N TYR A 19 -8.76 3.49 -5.66
CA TYR A 19 -9.50 2.28 -5.34
C TYR A 19 -10.81 2.58 -4.56
N ALA A 20 -10.77 3.48 -3.59
CA ALA A 20 -11.95 3.92 -2.86
C ALA A 20 -12.98 4.61 -3.78
N GLY A 21 -12.52 5.47 -4.70
CA GLY A 21 -13.39 6.12 -5.68
C GLY A 21 -14.04 5.13 -6.64
N LEU A 22 -13.29 4.12 -7.11
CA LEU A 22 -13.83 3.05 -7.96
C LEU A 22 -14.85 2.19 -7.21
N MET A 23 -14.57 1.78 -5.97
CA MET A 23 -15.55 1.04 -5.17
C MET A 23 -16.82 1.86 -4.91
N ALA A 24 -16.68 3.15 -4.56
CA ALA A 24 -17.84 4.02 -4.37
C ALA A 24 -18.67 4.18 -5.66
N GLY A 25 -18.02 4.29 -6.82
CA GLY A 25 -18.69 4.34 -8.11
C GLY A 25 -19.38 3.02 -8.49
N PHE A 26 -18.74 1.89 -8.20
CA PHE A 26 -19.32 0.56 -8.42
C PHE A 26 -20.53 0.33 -7.52
N ASP A 27 -20.44 0.61 -6.22
CA ASP A 27 -21.55 0.42 -5.29
C ASP A 27 -22.72 1.37 -5.62
N TYR A 28 -22.45 2.57 -6.15
CA TYR A 28 -23.49 3.46 -6.69
C TYR A 28 -24.18 2.90 -7.94
N SER A 29 -23.44 2.22 -8.83
CA SER A 29 -23.97 1.68 -10.09
C SER A 29 -24.67 0.32 -9.93
N ASP A 30 -24.23 -0.51 -9.00
CA ASP A 30 -24.69 -1.91 -8.83
C ASP A 30 -25.86 -2.02 -7.83
N GLY A 31 -26.24 -0.90 -7.18
CA GLY A 31 -27.30 -0.86 -6.17
C GLY A 31 -27.02 -1.71 -4.93
N GLN A 32 -25.77 -2.19 -4.77
CA GLN A 32 -25.34 -2.97 -3.63
C GLN A 32 -24.87 -2.04 -2.51
N ASP A 33 -25.21 -2.38 -1.27
CA ASP A 33 -24.68 -1.68 -0.11
C ASP A 33 -23.16 -1.81 -0.06
N PHE A 34 -22.47 -0.67 -0.04
CA PHE A 34 -21.03 -0.61 0.13
C PHE A 34 -20.62 -1.39 1.37
N LYS A 35 -19.94 -2.53 1.17
CA LYS A 35 -19.48 -3.38 2.27
C LYS A 35 -18.16 -2.85 2.81
N ILE A 36 -18.25 -1.78 3.60
CA ILE A 36 -17.13 -1.09 4.31
C ILE A 36 -16.16 -2.10 4.94
N TRP A 37 -16.70 -3.18 5.51
CA TRP A 37 -15.92 -4.22 6.18
C TRP A 37 -15.01 -5.00 5.24
N LYS A 38 -15.45 -5.26 4.00
CA LYS A 38 -14.66 -5.96 2.98
C LYS A 38 -13.50 -5.07 2.51
N PHE A 39 -13.77 -3.78 2.33
CA PHE A 39 -12.74 -2.79 2.02
C PHE A 39 -11.69 -2.69 3.14
N ILE A 40 -12.13 -2.57 4.40
CA ILE A 40 -11.24 -2.49 5.55
C ILE A 40 -10.37 -3.74 5.66
N LEU A 41 -10.94 -4.94 5.51
CA LEU A 41 -10.18 -6.20 5.55
C LEU A 41 -9.11 -6.28 4.46
N TYR A 42 -9.45 -5.96 3.21
CA TYR A 42 -8.47 -5.97 2.12
C TYR A 42 -7.40 -4.88 2.29
N ALA A 43 -7.80 -3.67 2.69
CA ALA A 43 -6.88 -2.57 2.95
C ALA A 43 -5.92 -2.90 4.11
N SER A 44 -6.41 -3.51 5.20
CA SER A 44 -5.57 -3.96 6.30
C SER A 44 -4.62 -5.07 5.87
N PHE A 45 -5.12 -6.11 5.18
CA PHE A 45 -4.28 -7.24 4.75
C PHE A 45 -3.19 -6.78 3.78
N PHE A 46 -3.56 -5.96 2.80
CA PHE A 46 -2.65 -5.41 1.80
C PHE A 46 -1.66 -4.43 2.44
N GLY A 47 -2.12 -3.55 3.32
CA GLY A 47 -1.28 -2.59 4.04
C GLY A 47 -0.25 -3.26 4.94
N THR A 48 -0.64 -4.28 5.70
CA THR A 48 0.27 -5.08 6.52
C THR A 48 1.30 -5.81 5.65
N PHE A 49 0.86 -6.42 4.55
CA PHE A 49 1.75 -7.12 3.63
C PHE A 49 2.78 -6.18 2.98
N MET A 50 2.34 -5.02 2.48
CA MET A 50 3.22 -4.00 1.91
C MET A 50 4.20 -3.44 2.95
N ALA A 51 3.77 -3.22 4.19
CA ALA A 51 4.63 -2.74 5.26
C ALA A 51 5.74 -3.75 5.59
N LEU A 52 5.39 -5.03 5.69
CA LEU A 52 6.35 -6.11 5.91
C LEU A 52 7.32 -6.24 4.74
N MET A 53 6.82 -6.24 3.50
CA MET A 53 7.65 -6.35 2.30
C MET A 53 8.59 -5.14 2.16
N THR A 54 8.11 -3.93 2.43
CA THR A 54 8.92 -2.71 2.39
C THR A 54 10.01 -2.77 3.46
N ARG A 55 9.70 -3.20 4.67
CA ARG A 55 10.70 -3.38 5.74
C ARG A 55 11.76 -4.41 5.35
N TYR A 56 11.35 -5.53 4.76
CA TYR A 56 12.26 -6.58 4.29
C TYR A 56 13.16 -6.07 3.16
N ASN A 57 12.60 -5.37 2.16
CA ASN A 57 13.37 -4.80 1.06
C ASN A 57 14.35 -3.72 1.51
N LEU A 58 13.96 -2.86 2.45
CA LEU A 58 14.87 -1.85 3.02
C LEU A 58 16.03 -2.51 3.78
N LYS A 59 15.76 -3.55 4.58
CA LYS A 59 16.81 -4.31 5.26
C LYS A 59 17.76 -4.97 4.25
N LYS A 60 17.21 -5.61 3.21
CA LYS A 60 17.98 -6.25 2.14
C LYS A 60 18.80 -5.25 1.31
N GLN A 61 18.29 -4.04 1.07
CA GLN A 61 19.06 -2.98 0.41
C GLN A 61 20.22 -2.49 1.30
N ALA A 62 19.96 -2.28 2.60
CA ALA A 62 21.00 -1.88 3.55
C ALA A 62 22.13 -2.93 3.65
N ASP A 63 21.79 -4.22 3.67
CA ASP A 63 22.77 -5.31 3.69
C ASP A 63 23.58 -5.38 2.38
N LYS A 64 22.95 -5.15 1.22
CA LYS A 64 23.63 -5.07 -0.08
C LYS A 64 24.57 -3.87 -0.19
N GLU A 65 24.21 -2.72 0.38
CA GLU A 65 25.04 -1.51 0.34
C GLU A 65 26.30 -1.67 1.20
N LYS A 66 26.18 -2.33 2.36
CA LYS A 66 27.34 -2.67 3.20
C LYS A 66 28.32 -3.61 2.50
N ASN A 67 27.84 -4.66 1.85
CA ASN A 67 28.69 -5.67 1.21
C ASN A 67 29.36 -5.19 -0.09
N LYS A 68 28.95 -4.03 -0.63
CA LYS A 68 29.57 -3.42 -1.84
C LYS A 68 30.68 -2.42 -1.50
N THR A 69 30.85 -2.09 -0.22
CA THR A 69 31.81 -1.09 0.28
C THR A 69 33.02 -1.75 0.97
N GLU A 70 32.97 -3.06 1.19
CA GLU A 70 34.10 -3.92 1.57
C GLU A 70 34.76 -4.53 0.32
#